data_AF-A0A2I0QDT0-F1
#
_entry.id   AF-A0A2I0QDT0-F1
#
_cell.length_a   1.000
_cell.length_b   1.000
_cell.length_c   1.000
_cell.angle_alpha   90.00
_cell.angle_beta   90.00
_cell.angle_gamma   90.00
#
_symmetry.space_group_name_H-M   'P 1'
#
loop_
_entity.id
_entity.type
_entity.pdbx_description
1 polymer ?
#
loop_
_entity_poly.entity_id
_entity_poly.type
_entity_poly.pdbx_seq_one_letter_code
_entity_poly.pdbx_strand_id
1 'polypeptide(L)'
;MKNIKIVQTAIGTQEYMEFTTLAKHLGLNIKDALKNAIELWMREKTPYESDSLFNLKPVDYGDANVSENVDEILYGLKRER
;
A
#
# COMPACT_ATOMS: atom_id res chain seq x y z
N MET A 1 14.97 -12.20 -15.53
CA MET A 1 15.70 -12.22 -14.24
C MET A 1 15.25 -11.01 -13.44
N LYS A 2 14.85 -11.15 -12.16
CA LYS A 2 14.59 -9.97 -11.31
C LYS A 2 15.91 -9.20 -11.16
N ASN A 3 15.94 -7.93 -11.56
CA ASN A 3 17.08 -7.05 -11.30
C ASN A 3 17.13 -6.75 -9.80
N ILE A 4 17.95 -7.50 -9.05
CA ILE A 4 18.15 -7.29 -7.62
C ILE A 4 19.29 -6.27 -7.44
N LYS A 5 19.04 -5.24 -6.63
CA LYS A 5 20.06 -4.28 -6.18
C LYS A 5 20.33 -4.53 -4.69
N ILE A 6 21.61 -4.51 -4.31
CA ILE A 6 22.04 -4.65 -2.92
C ILE A 6 22.22 -3.24 -2.36
N VAL A 7 21.58 -2.95 -1.23
CA VAL A 7 21.67 -1.69 -0.51
C VAL A 7 22.43 -1.92 0.78
N GLN A 8 23.47 -1.13 1.03
CA GLN A 8 24.25 -1.11 2.27
C GLN A 8 24.22 0.31 2.81
N THR A 9 24.01 0.44 4.12
CA THR A 9 23.99 1.74 4.81
C THR A 9 24.57 1.58 6.20
N ALA A 10 25.10 2.67 6.75
CA ALA A 10 25.43 2.78 8.16
C ALA A 10 24.21 3.31 8.93
N ILE A 11 24.00 2.79 10.14
CA ILE A 11 22.98 3.25 11.09
C ILE A 11 23.62 3.32 12.47
N GLY A 12 23.08 4.16 13.35
CA GLY A 12 23.60 4.30 14.70
C GLY A 12 23.46 3.00 15.48
N THR A 13 24.40 2.75 16.41
CA THR A 13 24.38 1.54 17.23
C THR A 13 23.08 1.41 18.03
N GLN A 14 22.57 2.53 18.57
CA GLN A 14 21.32 2.56 19.32
C GLN A 14 20.12 2.23 18.41
N GLU A 15 20.02 2.89 17.26
CA GLU A 15 18.97 2.66 16.27
C GLU A 15 18.94 1.21 15.80
N TYR A 16 20.13 0.61 15.58
CA TYR A 16 20.24 -0.80 15.25
C TYR A 16 19.69 -1.69 16.38
N MET A 17 20.05 -1.44 17.63
CA MET A 17 19.56 -2.24 18.77
C MET A 17 18.04 -2.15 18.92
N GLU A 18 17.47 -0.95 18.80
CA GLU A 18 16.02 -0.73 18.86
C GLU A 18 15.33 -1.46 17.70
N PHE A 19 15.83 -1.31 16.48
CA PHE A 19 15.30 -1.96 15.29
C PHE A 19 15.35 -3.48 15.39
N THR A 20 16.46 -4.05 15.86
CA THR A 20 16.58 -5.50 16.04
C THR A 20 15.64 -6.05 17.11
N THR A 21 15.41 -5.30 18.19
CA THR A 21 14.46 -5.68 19.25
C THR A 21 13.04 -5.71 18.68
N LEU A 22 12.68 -4.70 17.89
CA LEU A 22 11.37 -4.58 17.27
C LEU A 22 11.14 -5.67 16.21
N ALA A 23 12.16 -5.96 15.38
CA ALA A 23 12.12 -7.05 14.41
C ALA A 23 11.89 -8.41 15.10
N LYS A 24 12.60 -8.68 16.21
CA LYS A 24 12.40 -9.91 17.01
C LYS A 24 10.99 -10.01 17.58
N HIS A 25 10.45 -8.90 18.10
CA HIS A 25 9.10 -8.87 18.64
C HIS A 25 8.05 -9.22 17.56
N LEU A 26 8.28 -8.80 16.32
CA LEU A 26 7.43 -9.12 15.17
C LEU A 26 7.73 -10.49 14.54
N GLY A 27 8.66 -11.28 15.10
CA GLY A 27 9.04 -12.58 14.55
C GLY A 27 9.79 -12.50 13.22
N LEU A 28 10.37 -11.35 12.88
CA LEU A 28 11.06 -11.11 11.62
C LEU A 28 12.58 -11.16 11.81
N ASN A 29 13.29 -11.63 10.79
CA ASN A 29 14.74 -11.39 10.72
C ASN A 29 14.99 -9.94 10.28
N ILE A 30 16.22 -9.45 10.55
CA ILE A 30 16.60 -8.05 10.29
C ILE A 30 16.44 -7.67 8.82
N LYS A 31 16.74 -8.58 7.88
CA LYS A 31 16.66 -8.31 6.44
C LYS A 31 15.22 -8.12 5.98
N ASP A 32 14.32 -8.98 6.44
CA ASP A 32 12.90 -8.90 6.11
C ASP A 32 12.24 -7.69 6.77
N ALA A 33 12.60 -7.39 8.02
CA ALA A 33 12.16 -6.18 8.69
C ALA A 33 12.61 -4.92 7.92
N LEU A 34 13.87 -4.88 7.47
CA LEU A 34 14.40 -3.73 6.73
C LEU A 34 13.71 -3.58 5.37
N LYS A 35 13.47 -4.70 4.69
CA LYS A 35 12.72 -4.70 3.43
C LYS A 35 11.30 -4.17 3.62
N ASN A 36 10.59 -4.64 4.65
CA ASN A 36 9.27 -4.15 4.99
C ASN A 36 9.28 -2.65 5.32
N ALA A 37 10.28 -2.18 6.07
CA ALA A 37 10.42 -0.75 6.39
C ALA A 37 10.59 0.10 5.12
N ILE A 38 11.42 -0.36 4.17
CA ILE A 38 11.59 0.33 2.87
C ILE A 38 10.28 0.34 2.08
N GLU A 39 9.55 -0.78 2.03
CA GLU A 39 8.25 -0.86 1.34
C GLU A 39 7.21 0.07 1.96
N LEU A 40 7.12 0.11 3.30
CA LEU A 40 6.22 1.00 4.02
C LEU A 40 6.58 2.47 3.78
N TRP A 41 7.87 2.81 3.87
CA TRP A 41 8.34 4.17 3.61
C TRP A 41 8.00 4.61 2.18
N MET A 42 8.22 3.76 1.19
CA MET A 42 7.84 4.06 -0.19
C MET A 42 6.34 4.29 -0.33
N ARG A 43 5.50 3.43 0.26
CA ARG A 43 4.03 3.59 0.21
C ARG A 43 3.59 4.91 0.84
N GLU A 44 4.15 5.25 2.00
CA GLU A 44 3.78 6.47 2.73
C GLU A 44 4.24 7.74 2.01
N LYS A 45 5.41 7.70 1.36
CA LYS A 45 5.98 8.87 0.68
C LYS A 45 5.63 8.96 -0.80
N THR A 46 4.96 7.96 -1.37
CA THR A 46 4.47 8.04 -2.75
C THR A 46 3.34 9.07 -2.80
N PRO A 47 3.48 10.16 -3.58
CA PRO A 47 2.43 11.16 -3.70
C PRO A 47 1.15 10.54 -4.26
N TYR A 48 -0.02 10.99 -3.81
CA TYR A 48 -1.32 10.53 -4.32
C TYR A 48 -1.45 10.78 -5.84
N GLU A 49 -0.78 11.80 -6.38
CA GLU A 49 -0.73 12.05 -7.83
C GLU A 49 -0.06 10.92 -8.62
N SER A 50 0.73 10.08 -7.94
CA SER A 50 1.39 8.90 -8.55
C SER A 50 0.59 7.61 -8.39
N ASP A 51 -0.48 7.64 -7.60
CA ASP A 51 -1.31 6.47 -7.34
C ASP A 51 -2.35 6.30 -8.46
N SER A 52 -2.35 5.13 -9.07
CA SER A 52 -3.27 4.78 -10.15
C SER A 52 -4.74 4.85 -9.76
N LEU A 53 -5.09 4.65 -8.47
CA LEU A 53 -6.46 4.73 -7.98
C LEU A 53 -6.98 6.17 -8.02
N PHE A 54 -6.16 7.14 -7.64
CA PHE A 54 -6.55 8.56 -7.57
C PHE A 54 -6.47 9.28 -8.92
N ASN A 55 -5.83 8.66 -9.92
CA ASN A 55 -5.78 9.15 -11.30
C ASN A 55 -6.88 8.56 -12.20
N LEU A 56 -7.82 7.79 -11.64
CA LEU A 56 -8.97 7.31 -12.40
C LEU A 56 -9.85 8.48 -12.80
N LYS A 57 -10.15 8.58 -14.11
CA LYS A 57 -11.17 9.51 -14.57
C LYS A 57 -12.52 9.03 -14.05
N PRO A 58 -13.31 9.88 -13.36
CA PRO A 58 -14.66 9.52 -12.99
C PRO A 58 -15.46 9.22 -14.26
N VAL A 59 -16.21 8.12 -14.23
CA VAL A 59 -17.18 7.79 -15.27
C VAL A 59 -18.45 8.56 -14.95
N ASP A 60 -18.86 9.43 -15.88
CA ASP A 60 -20.14 10.11 -15.79
C ASP A 60 -21.23 9.15 -16.30
N TYR A 61 -22.15 8.79 -15.41
CA TYR A 61 -23.30 7.94 -15.73
C TYR A 61 -24.55 8.75 -16.06
N GLY A 62 -24.51 10.08 -15.97
CA GLY A 62 -25.63 10.97 -16.29
C GLY A 62 -26.78 10.95 -15.28
N ASP A 63 -26.63 10.26 -14.14
CA ASP A 63 -27.62 10.17 -13.06
C ASP A 63 -26.97 10.52 -11.71
N ALA A 64 -27.54 11.50 -11.02
CA ALA A 64 -27.07 11.97 -9.72
C ALA A 64 -27.21 10.90 -8.61
N ASN A 65 -28.15 9.96 -8.77
CA ASN A 65 -28.42 8.90 -7.81
C ASN A 65 -27.82 7.56 -8.24
N VAL A 66 -26.91 7.54 -9.21
CA VAL A 66 -26.32 6.30 -9.72
C VAL A 66 -25.57 5.51 -8.64
N SER A 67 -25.09 6.21 -7.60
CA SER A 67 -24.46 5.61 -6.43
C SER A 67 -25.40 4.67 -5.65
N GLU A 68 -26.71 4.89 -5.73
CA GLU A 68 -27.70 4.07 -5.04
C GLU A 68 -27.93 2.72 -5.74
N ASN A 69 -27.59 2.63 -7.04
CA ASN A 69 -27.82 1.47 -7.90
C ASN A 69 -26.52 0.75 -8.29
N VAL A 70 -25.41 1.01 -7.59
CA VAL A 70 -24.08 0.43 -7.88
C VAL A 70 -24.12 -1.10 -7.91
N ASP A 71 -24.90 -1.71 -7.02
CA ASP A 71 -25.03 -3.18 -6.95
C ASP A 71 -25.67 -3.76 -8.23
N GLU A 72 -26.68 -3.07 -8.77
CA GLU A 72 -27.36 -3.48 -10.01
C GLU A 72 -26.43 -3.26 -11.22
N ILE A 73 -25.67 -2.17 -11.25
CA ILE A 73 -24.76 -1.81 -12.35
C ILE A 73 -23.56 -2.75 -12.42
N LEU A 74 -22.93 -3.05 -11.27
CA LEU A 74 -21.70 -3.84 -11.23
C LEU A 74 -21.96 -5.35 -11.21
N TYR A 75 -23.02 -5.78 -10.53
CA TYR A 75 -23.25 -7.20 -10.25
C TYR A 75 -24.54 -7.74 -10.87
N GLY A 76 -25.39 -6.89 -11.47
CA GLY A 76 -26.67 -7.31 -12.05
C GLY A 76 -27.68 -7.78 -10.99
N LEU A 77 -27.44 -7.46 -9.72
CA LEU A 77 -28.29 -7.87 -8.61
C LEU A 77 -29.31 -6.76 -8.33
N LYS A 78 -30.59 -7.05 -8.62
CA LYS A 78 -31.68 -6.19 -8.15
C LYS A 78 -31.75 -6.29 -6.63
N ARG A 79 -31.83 -5.14 -5.95
CA ARG A 79 -32.22 -5.11 -4.54
C ARG A 79 -33.63 -5.68 -4.42
N GLU A 80 -33.76 -6.89 -3.91
CA GLU A 80 -35.04 -7.39 -3.41
C GLU A 80 -35.42 -6.50 -2.21
N ARG A 81 -36.53 -5.78 -2.35
CA ARG A 81 -37.11 -4.95 -1.29
C ARG A 81 -38.03 -5.79 -0.42
#